data_AF-F1ZCF3-F1
#
_entry.id   AF-F1ZCF3-F1
#
_cell.length_a   1.000
_cell.length_b   1.000
_cell.length_c   1.000
_cell.angle_alpha   90.00
_cell.angle_beta   90.00
_cell.angle_gamma   90.00
#
_symmetry.space_group_name_H-M   'P 1'
#
loop_
_entity.id
_entity.type
_entity.pdbx_description
1 polymer ?
#
loop_
_entity_poly.entity_id
_entity_poly.type
_entity_poly.pdbx_seq_one_letter_code
_entity_poly.pdbx_strand_id
1 'polypeptide(L)'
;MTDRPERGGPRRPLISPQTLAIVLILASLIVIAVWLATRHRAPSLPTPVPTPPAVQTGPLAPGTLPDRTDTPGAIDPAVTGADICAHDWAPGDPPTHGGDLTYSQAARHTSTRLKNDVFEEYGIPRPHDGGRSYEVDHLVPLALGGRDVKENLWPESRTAPDLNAWAKDRLEYRLYRMVCHPDAGASPLPLGEAQAALRDNWVAAYRRYCSNPADCPAHAE
;
A
#
# COMPACT_ATOMS: atom_id res chain seq x y z
N MET A 1 70.40 -44.50 -45.72
CA MET A 1 70.58 -44.34 -44.26
C MET A 1 69.98 -43.02 -43.86
N THR A 2 68.69 -42.99 -43.51
CA THR A 2 68.02 -41.90 -42.79
C THR A 2 66.70 -42.45 -42.27
N ASP A 3 66.76 -43.07 -41.10
CA ASP A 3 65.58 -43.47 -40.34
C ASP A 3 65.22 -42.30 -39.40
N ARG A 4 63.93 -41.93 -39.39
CA ARG A 4 63.42 -40.76 -38.67
C ARG A 4 62.73 -41.27 -37.41
N PRO A 5 63.13 -40.85 -36.20
CA PRO A 5 62.49 -41.36 -34.98
C PRO A 5 61.10 -40.74 -34.83
N GLU A 6 60.11 -41.61 -34.60
CA GLU A 6 58.76 -41.19 -34.22
C GLU A 6 58.77 -40.48 -32.86
N ARG A 7 58.10 -39.32 -32.80
CA ARG A 7 57.89 -38.56 -31.56
C ARG A 7 56.75 -39.20 -30.77
N GLY A 8 57.07 -39.76 -29.61
CA GLY A 8 56.08 -40.25 -28.65
C GLY A 8 55.10 -39.15 -28.23
N GLY A 9 53.80 -39.43 -28.39
CA GLY A 9 52.72 -38.55 -27.96
C GLY A 9 52.64 -38.40 -26.42
N PRO A 10 52.02 -37.32 -25.92
CA PRO A 10 51.97 -37.02 -24.49
C PRO A 10 51.18 -38.09 -23.72
N ARG A 11 51.81 -38.68 -22.71
CA ARG A 11 51.16 -39.61 -21.77
C ARG A 11 50.13 -38.84 -20.95
N ARG A 12 48.84 -39.21 -21.07
CA ARG A 12 47.79 -38.71 -20.17
C ARG A 12 48.07 -39.25 -18.77
N PRO A 13 48.15 -38.40 -17.73
CA PRO A 13 48.35 -38.89 -16.38
C PRO A 13 47.13 -39.71 -15.95
N LEU A 14 47.35 -41.00 -15.67
CA LEU A 14 46.37 -41.86 -15.02
C LEU A 14 46.31 -41.46 -13.55
N ILE A 15 45.27 -40.72 -13.18
CA ILE A 15 44.98 -40.39 -11.77
C ILE A 15 44.73 -41.72 -11.04
N SER A 16 45.51 -41.99 -9.99
CA SER A 16 45.34 -43.23 -9.23
C SER A 16 43.94 -43.29 -8.59
N PRO A 17 43.37 -44.48 -8.36
CA PRO A 17 42.08 -44.63 -7.67
C PRO A 17 42.06 -43.92 -6.31
N GLN A 18 43.20 -43.88 -5.61
CA GLN A 18 43.37 -43.20 -4.33
C GLN A 18 43.29 -41.67 -4.49
N THR A 19 43.94 -41.12 -5.52
CA THR A 19 43.90 -39.69 -5.82
C THR A 19 42.49 -39.26 -6.21
N LEU A 20 41.77 -40.06 -6.99
CA LEU A 20 40.37 -39.80 -7.34
C LEU A 20 39.46 -39.82 -6.10
N ALA A 21 39.62 -40.82 -5.22
CA ALA A 21 38.85 -40.92 -3.99
C ALA A 21 39.07 -39.71 -3.06
N ILE A 22 40.32 -39.25 -2.89
CA ILE A 22 40.64 -38.07 -2.09
C ILE A 22 39.96 -36.82 -2.66
N VAL A 23 40.02 -36.61 -3.98
CA VAL A 23 39.37 -35.46 -4.64
C VAL A 23 37.86 -35.47 -4.43
N LEU A 24 37.21 -36.63 -4.54
CA LEU A 24 35.76 -36.76 -4.32
C LEU A 24 35.36 -36.49 -2.86
N ILE A 25 36.15 -36.96 -1.89
CA ILE A 25 35.91 -36.68 -0.47
C ILE A 25 36.04 -35.18 -0.20
N LEU A 26 37.11 -34.54 -0.68
CA LEU A 26 37.32 -33.10 -0.49
C LEU A 26 36.20 -32.27 -1.15
N ALA A 27 35.78 -32.62 -2.37
CA ALA A 27 34.66 -31.96 -3.04
C ALA A 27 33.35 -32.11 -2.25
N SER A 28 33.09 -33.30 -1.71
CA SER A 28 31.89 -33.55 -0.88
C SER A 28 31.91 -32.75 0.41
N LEU A 29 33.05 -32.66 1.10
CA LEU A 29 33.21 -31.86 2.31
C LEU A 29 32.99 -30.36 2.03
N ILE A 30 33.45 -29.84 0.88
CA ILE A 30 33.20 -28.45 0.47
C ILE A 30 31.71 -28.22 0.25
N VAL A 31 31.02 -29.11 -0.46
CA VAL A 31 29.57 -29.00 -0.68
C VAL A 31 28.79 -29.02 0.64
N ILE A 32 29.15 -29.93 1.56
CA ILE A 32 28.54 -30.01 2.89
C ILE A 32 28.79 -28.73 3.69
N ALA A 33 30.02 -28.19 3.67
CA ALA A 33 30.35 -26.95 4.37
C ALA A 33 29.56 -25.75 3.82
N VAL A 34 29.44 -25.62 2.49
CA VAL A 34 28.64 -24.56 1.84
C VAL A 34 27.14 -24.72 2.17
N TRP A 35 26.63 -25.94 2.18
CA TRP A 35 25.23 -26.22 2.54
C TRP A 35 24.93 -25.91 4.02
N LEU A 36 25.83 -26.26 4.95
CA LEU A 36 25.70 -25.89 6.36
C LEU A 36 25.75 -24.36 6.53
N ALA A 37 26.67 -23.68 5.85
CA ALA A 37 26.79 -22.22 5.91
C ALA A 37 25.54 -21.49 5.36
N THR A 38 24.87 -22.05 4.36
CA THR A 38 23.65 -21.47 3.76
C THR A 38 22.38 -21.79 4.56
N ARG A 39 22.31 -22.93 5.25
CA ARG A 39 21.17 -23.29 6.12
C ARG A 39 21.18 -22.60 7.48
N HIS A 40 22.33 -22.13 7.95
CA HIS A 40 22.47 -21.43 9.23
C HIS A 40 22.38 -19.89 9.13
N ARG A 41 21.84 -19.33 8.03
CA ARG A 41 21.40 -17.94 8.07
C ARG A 41 20.25 -17.84 9.07
N ALA A 42 20.57 -17.33 10.26
CA ALA A 42 19.59 -17.00 11.27
C ALA A 42 18.52 -16.09 10.64
N PRO A 43 17.23 -16.30 10.92
CA PRO A 43 16.21 -15.34 10.54
C PRO A 43 16.61 -13.99 11.14
N SER A 44 16.78 -12.99 10.28
CA SER A 44 16.99 -11.62 10.71
C SER A 44 15.82 -11.22 11.62
N LEU A 45 16.13 -10.84 12.86
CA LEU A 45 15.12 -10.29 13.77
C LEU A 45 14.40 -9.13 13.06
N PRO A 46 13.06 -9.03 13.17
CA PRO A 46 12.35 -7.88 12.65
C PRO A 46 12.95 -6.62 13.31
N THR A 47 13.44 -5.70 12.50
CA THR A 47 13.87 -4.39 12.98
C THR A 47 12.69 -3.78 13.73
N PRO A 48 12.86 -3.27 14.97
CA PRO A 48 11.78 -2.56 15.62
C PRO A 48 11.38 -1.38 14.73
N VAL A 49 10.14 -1.42 14.24
CA VAL A 49 9.54 -0.29 13.52
C VAL A 49 9.66 0.92 14.46
N PRO A 50 10.28 2.02 14.04
CA PRO A 50 10.40 3.20 14.89
C PRO A 50 8.99 3.61 15.32
N THR A 51 8.75 3.62 16.63
CA THR A 51 7.53 4.19 17.21
C THR A 51 7.42 5.61 16.67
N PRO A 52 6.34 5.97 15.95
CA PRO A 52 6.19 7.31 15.46
C PRO A 52 6.27 8.28 16.66
N PRO A 53 6.93 9.43 16.52
CA PRO A 53 7.00 10.41 17.59
C PRO A 53 5.58 10.72 18.06
N ALA A 54 5.42 10.92 19.38
CA ALA A 54 4.16 11.34 19.97
C ALA A 54 3.67 12.59 19.21
N VAL A 55 2.66 12.37 18.37
CA VAL A 55 2.04 13.38 17.53
C VAL A 55 1.52 14.48 18.46
N GLN A 56 1.92 15.74 18.23
CA GLN A 56 1.41 16.87 19.03
C GLN A 56 -0.13 16.90 18.98
N THR A 57 -0.76 16.62 20.12
CA THR A 57 -2.21 16.55 20.32
C THR A 57 -2.75 17.88 20.85
N GLY A 58 -2.56 18.97 20.10
CA GLY A 58 -3.46 20.11 20.26
C GLY A 58 -4.90 19.69 19.96
N PRO A 59 -5.92 20.29 20.60
CA PRO A 59 -7.32 19.99 20.26
C PRO A 59 -7.57 20.27 18.78
N LEU A 60 -8.17 19.30 18.09
CA LEU A 60 -8.55 19.45 16.68
C LEU A 60 -9.69 20.45 16.56
N ALA A 61 -9.74 21.15 15.42
CA ALA A 61 -10.89 21.98 15.12
C ALA A 61 -12.16 21.09 15.02
N PRO A 62 -13.34 21.60 15.43
CA PRO A 62 -14.59 20.90 15.18
C PRO A 62 -14.76 20.57 13.69
N GLY A 63 -15.24 19.36 13.39
CA GLY A 63 -15.40 18.89 12.01
C GLY A 63 -14.10 18.45 11.32
N THR A 64 -12.97 18.37 12.04
CA THR A 64 -11.76 17.72 11.49
C THR A 64 -11.90 16.21 11.42
N LEU A 65 -12.62 15.58 12.35
CA LEU A 65 -12.94 14.14 12.31
C LEU A 65 -14.46 13.97 12.14
N PRO A 66 -14.92 12.92 11.44
CA PRO A 66 -16.34 12.60 11.37
C PRO A 66 -16.88 12.14 12.73
N ASP A 67 -18.20 12.26 12.91
CA ASP A 67 -18.89 11.49 13.96
C ASP A 67 -18.90 10.03 13.52
N ARG A 68 -18.29 9.14 14.31
CA ARG A 68 -18.19 7.72 13.96
C ARG A 68 -19.51 6.97 14.07
N THR A 69 -20.52 7.55 14.72
CA THR A 69 -21.87 7.01 14.76
C THR A 69 -22.51 7.13 13.39
N ASP A 70 -22.33 8.27 12.73
CA ASP A 70 -22.90 8.56 11.41
C ASP A 70 -22.01 8.01 10.28
N THR A 71 -20.69 8.12 10.44
CA THR A 71 -19.69 7.69 9.44
C THR A 71 -18.67 6.72 10.05
N PRO A 72 -19.07 5.46 10.30
CA PRO A 72 -18.15 4.44 10.81
C PRO A 72 -17.03 4.03 9.84
N GLY A 73 -17.13 4.40 8.55
CA GLY A 73 -16.14 4.08 7.51
C GLY A 73 -16.41 2.73 6.85
N ALA A 74 -17.57 2.59 6.22
CA ALA A 74 -17.97 1.34 5.56
C ALA A 74 -17.03 0.97 4.39
N ILE A 75 -16.62 -0.29 4.34
CA ILE A 75 -15.76 -0.87 3.29
C ILE A 75 -16.47 -2.03 2.60
N ASP A 76 -16.03 -2.36 1.39
CA ASP A 76 -16.48 -3.58 0.72
C ASP A 76 -15.64 -4.76 1.20
N PRO A 77 -16.20 -5.72 1.96
CA PRO A 77 -15.42 -6.83 2.48
C PRO A 77 -15.01 -7.85 1.40
N ALA A 78 -15.62 -7.80 0.21
CA ALA A 78 -15.30 -8.69 -0.89
C ALA A 78 -14.11 -8.21 -1.73
N VAL A 79 -13.72 -6.93 -1.62
CA VAL A 79 -12.62 -6.35 -2.40
C VAL A 79 -11.27 -6.59 -1.72
N THR A 80 -10.30 -7.08 -2.50
CA THR A 80 -8.94 -7.32 -2.04
C THR A 80 -7.98 -6.19 -2.43
N GLY A 81 -6.75 -6.25 -1.91
CA GLY A 81 -5.68 -5.34 -2.36
C GLY A 81 -5.35 -5.49 -3.84
N ALA A 82 -5.50 -6.67 -4.44
CA ALA A 82 -5.29 -6.85 -5.88
C ALA A 82 -6.42 -6.22 -6.71
N ASP A 83 -7.65 -6.38 -6.23
CA ASP A 83 -8.87 -5.90 -6.86
C ASP A 83 -8.90 -4.36 -7.00
N ILE A 84 -8.53 -3.64 -5.95
CA ILE A 84 -8.50 -2.16 -5.98
C ILE A 84 -7.42 -1.60 -6.93
N CYS A 85 -6.39 -2.40 -7.26
CA CYS A 85 -5.32 -2.01 -8.18
C CYS A 85 -5.61 -2.44 -9.64
N ALA A 86 -6.69 -3.17 -9.88
CA ALA A 86 -7.09 -3.65 -11.19
C ALA A 86 -7.90 -2.60 -11.97
N HIS A 87 -7.92 -2.78 -13.29
CA HIS A 87 -8.72 -1.99 -14.24
C HIS A 87 -9.66 -2.91 -15.02
N ASP A 88 -10.42 -3.75 -14.30
CA ASP A 88 -11.33 -4.73 -14.91
C ASP A 88 -12.78 -4.59 -14.40
N TRP A 89 -13.15 -3.40 -13.89
CA TRP A 89 -14.44 -3.18 -13.24
C TRP A 89 -15.48 -2.61 -14.20
N ALA A 90 -16.72 -3.07 -14.04
CA ALA A 90 -17.92 -2.52 -14.64
C ALA A 90 -18.72 -1.74 -13.57
N PRO A 91 -19.43 -0.65 -13.95
CA PRO A 91 -20.19 0.17 -13.01
C PRO A 91 -21.21 -0.63 -12.17
N GLY A 92 -21.32 -0.30 -10.88
CA GLY A 92 -22.30 -0.89 -9.97
C GLY A 92 -22.07 -0.50 -8.51
N ASP A 93 -23.01 -0.89 -7.64
CA ASP A 93 -22.84 -0.81 -6.18
C ASP A 93 -23.33 -2.10 -5.49
N PRO A 94 -22.44 -3.04 -5.13
CA PRO A 94 -21.01 -3.03 -5.44
C PRO A 94 -20.74 -3.18 -6.95
N PRO A 95 -19.59 -2.70 -7.45
CA PRO A 95 -19.20 -2.91 -8.84
C PRO A 95 -18.90 -4.40 -9.09
N THR A 96 -18.85 -4.80 -10.37
CA THR A 96 -18.55 -6.18 -10.77
C THR A 96 -17.39 -6.23 -11.75
N HIS A 97 -16.64 -7.32 -11.80
CA HIS A 97 -15.60 -7.50 -12.83
C HIS A 97 -16.20 -7.62 -14.25
N GLY A 98 -15.35 -7.41 -15.25
CA GLY A 98 -15.66 -7.53 -16.68
C GLY A 98 -15.83 -6.21 -17.44
N GLY A 99 -15.35 -5.09 -16.89
CA GLY A 99 -15.30 -3.79 -17.57
C GLY A 99 -13.87 -3.28 -17.75
N ASP A 100 -13.72 -1.97 -17.98
CA ASP A 100 -12.43 -1.30 -18.23
C ASP A 100 -12.14 -0.16 -17.22
N LEU A 101 -12.89 -0.11 -16.12
CA LEU A 101 -12.77 0.93 -15.10
C LEU A 101 -11.88 0.49 -13.93
N THR A 102 -11.31 1.46 -13.22
CA THR A 102 -10.82 1.24 -11.86
C THR A 102 -11.99 0.98 -10.90
N TYR A 103 -11.72 0.33 -9.77
CA TYR A 103 -12.72 0.13 -8.71
C TYR A 103 -13.39 1.45 -8.31
N SER A 104 -12.60 2.51 -8.09
CA SER A 104 -13.12 3.84 -7.71
C SER A 104 -14.09 4.45 -8.71
N GLN A 105 -13.83 4.26 -10.00
CA GLN A 105 -14.71 4.76 -11.07
C GLN A 105 -15.99 3.93 -11.15
N ALA A 106 -15.88 2.61 -10.99
CA ALA A 106 -17.00 1.69 -11.11
C ALA A 106 -17.96 1.74 -9.91
N ALA A 107 -17.42 1.89 -8.68
CA ALA A 107 -18.18 1.94 -7.44
C ALA A 107 -18.92 3.28 -7.22
N ARG A 108 -18.49 4.35 -7.91
CA ARG A 108 -18.98 5.70 -7.64
C ARG A 108 -20.37 5.94 -8.22
N HIS A 109 -21.30 6.21 -7.31
CA HIS A 109 -22.69 6.58 -7.54
C HIS A 109 -23.19 7.68 -6.56
N THR A 110 -22.29 8.37 -5.84
CA THR A 110 -22.62 9.48 -4.93
C THR A 110 -23.43 10.57 -5.65
N SER A 111 -24.71 10.69 -5.33
CA SER A 111 -25.61 11.68 -5.93
C SER A 111 -25.67 12.98 -5.14
N THR A 112 -26.11 14.08 -5.76
CA THR A 112 -26.42 15.34 -5.06
C THR A 112 -27.43 15.14 -3.93
N ARG A 113 -28.42 14.24 -4.12
CA ARG A 113 -29.38 13.89 -3.07
C ARG A 113 -28.67 13.27 -1.87
N LEU A 114 -27.83 12.26 -2.09
CA LEU A 114 -27.08 11.61 -1.01
C LEU A 114 -26.18 12.59 -0.27
N LYS A 115 -25.49 13.50 -0.97
CA LYS A 115 -24.68 14.56 -0.35
C LYS A 115 -25.52 15.48 0.54
N ASN A 116 -26.73 15.84 0.11
CA ASN A 116 -27.63 16.66 0.92
C ASN A 116 -28.10 15.91 2.18
N ASP A 117 -28.41 14.61 2.07
CA ASP A 117 -28.84 13.78 3.20
C ASP A 117 -27.71 13.65 4.26
N VAL A 118 -26.44 13.61 3.82
CA VAL A 118 -25.26 13.64 4.72
C VAL A 118 -25.14 15.00 5.42
N PHE A 119 -25.29 16.11 4.70
CA PHE A 119 -25.25 17.43 5.33
C PHE A 119 -26.36 17.64 6.37
N GLU A 120 -27.56 17.13 6.10
CA GLU A 120 -28.69 17.20 7.04
C GLU A 120 -28.41 16.41 8.33
N GLU A 121 -27.86 15.19 8.22
CA GLU A 121 -27.46 14.36 9.36
C GLU A 121 -26.42 15.04 10.25
N TYR A 122 -25.42 15.67 9.63
CA TYR A 122 -24.39 16.43 10.34
C TYR A 122 -24.84 17.81 10.85
N GLY A 123 -26.13 18.16 10.68
CA GLY A 123 -26.67 19.44 11.12
C GLY A 123 -26.07 20.65 10.40
N ILE A 124 -25.64 20.49 9.15
CA ILE A 124 -25.08 21.54 8.29
C ILE A 124 -26.15 21.97 7.26
N PRO A 125 -27.08 22.88 7.61
CA PRO A 125 -28.14 23.26 6.70
C PRO A 125 -27.58 24.08 5.54
N ARG A 126 -27.73 23.55 4.32
CA ARG A 126 -27.58 24.31 3.06
C ARG A 126 -26.21 24.98 2.88
N PRO A 127 -25.10 24.23 2.70
CA PRO A 127 -23.86 24.78 2.20
C PRO A 127 -24.02 25.16 0.71
N HIS A 128 -24.79 26.20 0.42
CA HIS A 128 -25.08 26.70 -0.93
C HIS A 128 -23.93 27.51 -1.53
N ASP A 129 -22.71 27.04 -1.33
CA ASP A 129 -21.51 27.69 -1.86
C ASP A 129 -20.84 26.88 -2.96
N GLY A 130 -21.54 25.88 -3.51
CA GLY A 130 -21.00 25.03 -4.58
C GLY A 130 -19.82 24.16 -4.11
N GLY A 131 -19.74 23.86 -2.82
CA GLY A 131 -18.69 23.03 -2.23
C GLY A 131 -17.45 23.82 -1.83
N ARG A 132 -17.51 25.15 -1.70
CA ARG A 132 -16.34 25.95 -1.30
C ARG A 132 -15.96 25.74 0.17
N SER A 133 -16.94 25.56 1.05
CA SER A 133 -16.71 25.36 2.48
C SER A 133 -16.55 23.89 2.85
N TYR A 134 -17.28 23.01 2.16
CA TYR A 134 -17.31 21.58 2.44
C TYR A 134 -17.32 20.74 1.19
N GLU A 135 -16.71 19.58 1.28
CA GLU A 135 -16.91 18.45 0.38
C GLU A 135 -17.60 17.32 1.12
N VAL A 136 -18.56 16.64 0.51
CA VAL A 136 -18.99 15.33 1.01
C VAL A 136 -18.14 14.28 0.33
N ASP A 137 -17.32 13.59 1.11
CA ASP A 137 -16.45 12.52 0.63
C ASP A 137 -16.37 11.36 1.62
N HIS A 138 -15.65 10.33 1.21
CA HIS A 138 -15.58 9.05 1.86
C HIS A 138 -14.55 9.04 2.98
N LEU A 139 -14.85 8.52 4.17
CA LEU A 139 -13.87 8.34 5.24
C LEU A 139 -12.78 7.35 4.81
N VAL A 140 -13.16 6.22 4.21
CA VAL A 140 -12.27 5.32 3.47
C VAL A 140 -12.53 5.52 1.98
N PRO A 141 -11.57 5.97 1.15
CA PRO A 141 -11.82 6.26 -0.25
C PRO A 141 -12.15 4.99 -1.01
N LEU A 142 -12.93 5.13 -2.09
CA LEU A 142 -13.24 4.02 -2.98
C LEU A 142 -11.97 3.35 -3.52
N ALA A 143 -10.90 4.12 -3.74
CA ALA A 143 -9.60 3.61 -4.18
C ALA A 143 -8.95 2.62 -3.21
N LEU A 144 -9.37 2.62 -1.94
CA LEU A 144 -8.95 1.68 -0.91
C LEU A 144 -10.11 0.76 -0.49
N GLY A 145 -11.07 0.53 -1.38
CA GLY A 145 -12.18 -0.39 -1.14
C GLY A 145 -13.26 0.14 -0.20
N GLY A 146 -13.34 1.45 -0.01
CA GLY A 146 -14.51 2.07 0.64
C GLY A 146 -15.80 1.79 -0.11
N ARG A 147 -16.93 1.79 0.60
CA ARG A 147 -18.28 1.77 0.00
C ARG A 147 -18.75 3.19 -0.29
N ASP A 148 -19.49 3.38 -1.37
CA ASP A 148 -20.12 4.67 -1.68
C ASP A 148 -21.51 4.75 -1.04
N VAL A 149 -21.54 4.72 0.29
CA VAL A 149 -22.77 4.69 1.10
C VAL A 149 -22.67 5.72 2.22
N LYS A 150 -23.81 6.10 2.80
CA LYS A 150 -23.90 7.15 3.82
C LYS A 150 -22.98 6.89 5.02
N GLU A 151 -22.85 5.63 5.44
CA GLU A 151 -22.02 5.15 6.55
C GLU A 151 -20.50 5.28 6.28
N ASN A 152 -20.12 5.69 5.07
CA ASN A 152 -18.76 6.04 4.72
C ASN A 152 -18.63 7.50 4.25
N LEU A 153 -19.71 8.28 4.17
CA LEU A 153 -19.66 9.67 3.69
C LEU A 153 -19.78 10.66 4.85
N TRP A 154 -19.03 11.77 4.78
CA TRP A 154 -19.09 12.84 5.77
C TRP A 154 -18.71 14.21 5.18
N PRO A 155 -19.09 15.34 5.82
CA PRO A 155 -18.69 16.68 5.40
C PRO A 155 -17.25 17.02 5.82
N GLU A 156 -16.36 17.12 4.83
CA GLU A 156 -14.97 17.53 5.01
C GLU A 156 -14.82 19.02 4.81
N SER A 157 -14.29 19.73 5.81
CA SER A 157 -14.03 21.17 5.67
C SER A 157 -12.94 21.43 4.63
N ARG A 158 -13.18 22.38 3.72
CA ARG A 158 -12.17 22.94 2.80
C ARG A 158 -11.53 24.23 3.32
N THR A 159 -12.08 24.81 4.38
CA THR A 159 -11.66 26.11 4.92
C THR A 159 -10.79 26.02 6.17
N ALA A 160 -10.66 24.84 6.77
CA ALA A 160 -9.66 24.60 7.80
C ALA A 160 -8.23 24.84 7.23
N PRO A 161 -7.33 25.48 7.99
CA PRO A 161 -6.03 25.93 7.45
C PRO A 161 -5.06 24.79 7.14
N ASP A 162 -4.99 23.77 7.99
CA ASP A 162 -3.96 22.71 7.88
C ASP A 162 -4.56 21.34 7.57
N LEU A 163 -5.54 20.91 8.39
CA LEU A 163 -6.17 19.60 8.33
C LEU A 163 -7.57 19.74 7.72
N ASN A 164 -7.60 19.84 6.40
CA ASN A 164 -8.81 20.01 5.57
C ASN A 164 -8.95 18.86 4.55
N ALA A 165 -10.02 18.90 3.75
CA ALA A 165 -10.30 17.91 2.69
C ALA A 165 -9.07 17.67 1.80
N TRP A 166 -8.41 18.73 1.34
CA TRP A 166 -7.19 18.62 0.52
C TRP A 166 -6.05 17.89 1.22
N ALA A 167 -5.90 18.03 2.54
CA ALA A 167 -4.92 17.27 3.31
C ALA A 167 -5.28 15.79 3.33
N LYS A 168 -6.56 15.47 3.51
CA LYS A 168 -7.02 14.08 3.46
C LYS A 168 -6.83 13.48 2.07
N ASP A 169 -7.15 14.18 0.98
CA ASP A 169 -6.92 13.71 -0.39
C ASP A 169 -5.46 13.28 -0.63
N ARG A 170 -4.51 14.09 -0.13
CA ARG A 170 -3.07 13.77 -0.23
C ARG A 170 -2.71 12.50 0.54
N LEU A 171 -3.26 12.33 1.75
CA LEU A 171 -3.07 11.10 2.52
C LEU A 171 -3.68 9.90 1.79
N GLU A 172 -4.91 10.01 1.30
CA GLU A 172 -5.59 8.94 0.58
C GLU A 172 -4.79 8.49 -0.64
N TYR A 173 -4.31 9.44 -1.44
CA TYR A 173 -3.48 9.15 -2.59
C TYR A 173 -2.14 8.50 -2.18
N ARG A 174 -1.51 8.97 -1.09
CA ARG A 174 -0.29 8.35 -0.55
C ARG A 174 -0.54 6.91 -0.12
N LEU A 175 -1.61 6.65 0.63
CA LEU A 175 -1.98 5.31 1.07
C LEU A 175 -2.30 4.40 -0.12
N TYR A 176 -3.08 4.87 -1.10
CA TYR A 176 -3.34 4.14 -2.35
C TYR A 176 -2.05 3.75 -3.06
N ARG A 177 -1.11 4.70 -3.22
CA ARG A 177 0.21 4.41 -3.80
C ARG A 177 0.97 3.38 -2.98
N MET A 178 0.97 3.47 -1.66
CA MET A 178 1.67 2.48 -0.83
C MET A 178 1.08 1.08 -0.97
N VAL A 179 -0.22 0.95 -1.27
CA VAL A 179 -0.87 -0.34 -1.52
C VAL A 179 -0.61 -0.83 -2.96
N CYS A 180 -0.88 -0.02 -3.98
CA CYS A 180 -0.85 -0.46 -5.39
C CYS A 180 0.49 -0.25 -6.11
N HIS A 181 1.27 0.74 -5.69
CA HIS A 181 2.49 1.20 -6.36
C HIS A 181 3.58 1.54 -5.34
N PRO A 182 4.01 0.57 -4.51
CA PRO A 182 5.00 0.84 -3.48
C PRO A 182 6.33 1.29 -4.09
N ASP A 183 7.05 2.13 -3.36
CA ASP A 183 8.35 2.63 -3.78
C ASP A 183 9.34 1.45 -3.97
N ALA A 184 10.32 1.62 -4.87
CA ALA A 184 11.24 0.56 -5.22
C ALA A 184 11.98 0.00 -3.98
N GLY A 185 11.87 -1.30 -3.75
CA GLY A 185 12.47 -1.98 -2.59
C GLY A 185 11.63 -1.94 -1.31
N ALA A 186 10.46 -1.28 -1.31
CA ALA A 186 9.49 -1.35 -0.23
C ALA A 186 8.48 -2.49 -0.48
N SER A 187 7.97 -3.08 0.61
CA SER A 187 6.80 -3.97 0.54
C SER A 187 5.51 -3.14 0.42
N PRO A 188 4.49 -3.62 -0.30
CA PRO A 188 3.17 -2.99 -0.30
C PRO A 188 2.62 -2.86 1.11
N LEU A 189 1.97 -1.73 1.40
CA LEU A 189 1.17 -1.55 2.60
C LEU A 189 -0.06 -2.48 2.52
N PRO A 190 -0.36 -3.28 3.55
CA PRO A 190 -1.58 -4.08 3.56
C PRO A 190 -2.83 -3.20 3.44
N LEU A 191 -3.79 -3.57 2.59
CA LEU A 191 -5.03 -2.80 2.38
C LEU A 191 -5.75 -2.51 3.70
N GLY A 192 -5.88 -3.51 4.58
CA GLY A 192 -6.52 -3.34 5.88
C GLY A 192 -5.80 -2.34 6.81
N GLU A 193 -4.48 -2.19 6.68
CA GLU A 193 -3.73 -1.16 7.43
C GLU A 193 -4.05 0.24 6.91
N ALA A 194 -4.12 0.42 5.58
CA ALA A 194 -4.52 1.67 4.96
C ALA A 194 -5.95 2.08 5.35
N GLN A 195 -6.89 1.13 5.29
CA GLN A 195 -8.29 1.33 5.70
C GLN A 195 -8.41 1.70 7.18
N ALA A 196 -7.72 0.98 8.07
CA ALA A 196 -7.72 1.27 9.50
C ALA A 196 -7.12 2.64 9.80
N ALA A 197 -6.04 3.03 9.12
CA ALA A 197 -5.40 4.32 9.31
C ALA A 197 -6.37 5.49 9.09
N LEU A 198 -7.22 5.40 8.06
CA LEU A 198 -8.25 6.40 7.75
C LEU A 198 -9.44 6.33 8.72
N ARG A 199 -10.01 5.14 8.90
CA ARG A 199 -11.18 4.90 9.77
C ARG A 199 -10.93 5.29 11.21
N ASP A 200 -9.73 5.03 11.72
CA ASP A 200 -9.43 5.25 13.12
C ASP A 200 -9.06 6.72 13.38
N ASN A 201 -8.11 7.26 12.65
CA ASN A 201 -7.75 8.65 12.82
C ASN A 201 -6.95 9.12 11.61
N TRP A 202 -7.66 9.60 10.59
CA TRP A 202 -7.01 10.10 9.38
C TRP A 202 -6.02 11.23 9.68
N VAL A 203 -6.21 12.04 10.74
CA VAL A 203 -5.24 13.07 11.15
C VAL A 203 -3.94 12.45 11.65
N ALA A 204 -4.03 11.43 12.50
CA ALA A 204 -2.85 10.71 12.97
C ALA A 204 -2.15 10.00 11.81
N ALA A 205 -2.93 9.43 10.88
CA ALA A 205 -2.41 8.84 9.65
C ALA A 205 -1.71 9.88 8.76
N TYR A 206 -2.30 11.07 8.56
CA TYR A 206 -1.67 12.17 7.82
C TYR A 206 -0.32 12.51 8.43
N ARG A 207 -0.26 12.71 9.75
CA ARG A 207 0.99 13.05 10.44
C ARG A 207 2.03 11.93 10.37
N ARG A 208 1.63 10.67 10.22
CA ARG A 208 2.51 9.51 10.05
C ARG A 208 3.02 9.38 8.62
N TYR A 209 2.11 9.30 7.64
CA TYR A 209 2.42 8.96 6.25
C TYR A 209 2.76 10.18 5.39
N CYS A 210 2.45 11.40 5.85
CA CYS A 210 2.78 12.68 5.22
C CYS A 210 3.75 13.52 6.08
N SER A 211 4.60 12.87 6.88
CA SER A 211 5.55 13.57 7.76
C SER A 211 6.62 14.35 7.00
N ASN A 212 6.97 13.90 5.79
CA ASN A 212 7.77 14.66 4.83
C ASN A 212 6.85 15.26 3.76
N PRO A 213 6.94 16.57 3.45
CA PRO A 213 6.16 17.17 2.36
C PRO A 213 6.28 16.46 1.01
N ALA A 214 7.40 15.76 0.75
CA ALA A 214 7.58 14.97 -0.47
C ALA A 214 6.73 13.69 -0.52
N ASP A 215 6.28 13.17 0.63
CA ASP A 215 5.42 11.98 0.69
C ASP A 215 4.00 12.28 0.21
N CYS A 216 3.53 13.51 0.47
CA CYS A 216 2.18 13.98 0.21
C CYS A 216 2.24 15.37 -0.44
N PRO A 217 2.69 15.45 -1.72
CA PRO A 217 2.82 16.73 -2.39
C PRO A 217 1.45 17.40 -2.56
N ALA A 218 1.43 18.73 -2.54
CA ALA A 218 0.26 19.49 -2.97
C ALA A 218 -0.08 19.13 -4.43
N HIS A 219 -1.38 19.03 -4.74
CA HIS A 219 -1.80 18.97 -6.14
C HIS A 219 -1.28 20.22 -6.85
N ALA A 220 -0.67 20.06 -8.02
CA ALA A 220 -0.38 21.20 -8.87
C ALA A 220 -1.72 21.81 -9.29
N GLU A 221 -1.96 23.07 -8.90
CA GLU A 221 -3.12 23.86 -9.34
C GLU A 221 -3.14 24.05 -10.86
#